data_AF-A0A0E3RHB2-F1
#
_entry.id   AF-A0A0E3RHB2-F1
#
_cell.length_a   1.000
_cell.length_b   1.000
_cell.length_c   1.000
_cell.angle_alpha   90.00
_cell.angle_beta   90.00
_cell.angle_gamma   90.00
#
_symmetry.space_group_name_H-M   'P 1'
#
loop_
_entity.id
_entity.type
_entity.pdbx_description
1 polymer ?
#
loop_
_entity_poly.entity_id
_entity_poly.type
_entity_poly.pdbx_seq_one_letter_code
_entity_poly.pdbx_strand_id
1 'polypeptide(L)'
;MRKMISHTDVPIKKALSAVTSPSILTLILLPIIIGLFYIHSFGVNVPFLDQWNEFPAFLMKYENSDLSIFDLFSQQNESRPFFPRIFMFSMSLITSYNVKSLMYLSYGFYCISFFILFSMYKKDHGVTKLSLLKFVPIAWFFFNLFQMSNFLFGIRTEQSLHILAFISAVYLIDSSKKFDSKFLASIGFAFVSLFSFAAGTITWIVCLVQVVLSNSDEKIKKTVVWITCTAVSFSVYLFGYAKPSHHPSLLYSLYNLEDGVSTFLNSVGSTIIRDPVLSPIVGLLIITILVFIFIVNRKNLQLEKNSKWFSLVLFSLFASLEVSVARAGFGSSVALSQRYLLLTYWSIIGLYFISLNFVNIYCRNFQIVPDRFSAKDIIEKTKILNYLLLGSVLCLLFIGVSYHFVTGIETGSVLNEQFEQNKYYLETFDLQPDKNLERLYPDATAVREKATLLRKYNLSVFSQEKYDLEALKKKDKEPQYSVDSINGQQVNLIKDKTVNIAITSTETDEIVIEGWAVDVDENKLARAVFIVVNDKITVPSRYGIKREDLINNLNNKDFLKAGFRASFNPSLLGDGTHRIKIAVVSNDGTSYCIGQKNEYNLYV
;
A
#
# COMPACT_ATOMS: atom_id res chain seq x y z
N MET A 1 -47.17 -58.45 16.56
CA MET A 1 -46.22 -58.49 15.42
C MET A 1 -46.29 -57.16 14.66
N ARG A 2 -45.46 -56.16 15.01
CA ARG A 2 -45.06 -55.07 14.10
C ARG A 2 -43.90 -54.29 14.73
N LYS A 3 -42.83 -54.19 13.94
CA LYS A 3 -41.47 -53.76 14.28
C LYS A 3 -41.40 -52.27 14.64
N MET A 4 -40.54 -51.99 15.62
CA MET A 4 -39.82 -50.73 15.77
C MET A 4 -39.08 -50.37 14.49
N ILE A 5 -39.20 -49.13 14.02
CA ILE A 5 -38.26 -48.52 13.09
C ILE A 5 -37.77 -47.22 13.73
N SER A 6 -36.49 -47.22 14.07
CA SER A 6 -35.69 -46.07 14.48
C SER A 6 -35.53 -45.08 13.33
N HIS A 7 -35.97 -43.84 13.53
CA HIS A 7 -35.57 -42.70 12.70
C HIS A 7 -34.79 -41.68 13.55
N THR A 8 -33.56 -42.06 13.89
CA THR A 8 -32.46 -41.13 14.20
C THR A 8 -31.51 -41.19 13.01
N ASP A 9 -30.91 -40.05 12.64
CA ASP A 9 -29.88 -39.85 11.59
C ASP A 9 -30.30 -39.21 10.24
N VAL A 10 -31.18 -38.19 10.26
CA VAL A 10 -31.38 -37.32 9.07
C VAL A 10 -31.30 -35.79 9.26
N PRO A 11 -31.19 -35.14 10.45
CA PRO A 11 -31.08 -33.68 10.47
C PRO A 11 -29.65 -33.11 10.39
N ILE A 12 -28.59 -33.93 10.35
CA ILE A 12 -27.21 -33.39 10.28
C ILE A 12 -26.78 -33.10 8.83
N LYS A 13 -27.21 -33.91 7.85
CA LYS A 13 -26.90 -33.66 6.43
C LYS A 13 -27.64 -32.44 5.84
N LYS A 14 -28.85 -32.10 6.33
CA LYS A 14 -29.58 -30.89 5.92
C LYS A 14 -29.05 -29.59 6.54
N ALA A 15 -28.36 -29.66 7.68
CA ALA A 15 -27.67 -28.51 8.28
C ALA A 15 -26.38 -28.16 7.52
N LEU A 16 -25.73 -29.17 6.92
CA LEU A 16 -24.53 -29.01 6.10
C LEU A 16 -24.81 -28.64 4.63
N SER A 17 -26.04 -28.77 4.12
CA SER A 17 -26.45 -28.30 2.79
C SER A 17 -26.85 -26.82 2.75
N ALA A 18 -26.73 -26.09 3.86
CA ALA A 18 -26.79 -24.62 3.89
C ALA A 18 -25.48 -23.98 3.39
N VAL A 19 -24.84 -24.64 2.41
CA VAL A 19 -23.60 -24.23 1.77
C VAL A 19 -23.87 -22.93 1.04
N THR A 20 -23.12 -21.91 1.45
CA THR A 20 -22.86 -20.66 0.73
C THR A 20 -23.13 -20.80 -0.75
N SER A 21 -24.06 -20.01 -1.31
CA SER A 21 -24.23 -19.95 -2.77
C SER A 21 -22.85 -19.63 -3.36
N PRO A 22 -22.25 -20.52 -4.20
CA PRO A 22 -20.88 -20.36 -4.67
C PRO A 22 -20.61 -18.95 -5.25
N SER A 23 -21.63 -18.34 -5.87
CA SER A 23 -21.59 -16.97 -6.39
C SER A 23 -21.32 -15.90 -5.33
N ILE A 24 -21.91 -15.99 -4.12
CA ILE A 24 -21.68 -14.99 -3.06
C ILE A 24 -20.29 -15.13 -2.48
N LEU A 25 -19.81 -16.36 -2.32
CA LEU A 25 -18.44 -16.58 -1.87
C LEU A 25 -17.44 -16.03 -2.90
N THR A 26 -17.70 -16.23 -4.19
CA THR A 26 -16.92 -15.60 -5.27
C THR A 26 -16.95 -14.07 -5.15
N LEU A 27 -18.10 -13.44 -4.88
CA LEU A 27 -18.17 -11.98 -4.71
C LEU A 27 -17.36 -11.44 -3.52
N ILE A 28 -17.17 -12.25 -2.47
CA ILE A 28 -16.36 -11.87 -1.29
C ILE A 28 -14.87 -12.09 -1.56
N LEU A 29 -14.50 -13.18 -2.26
CA LEU A 29 -13.11 -13.54 -2.53
C LEU A 29 -12.51 -12.83 -3.74
N LEU A 30 -13.34 -12.43 -4.71
CA LEU A 30 -12.90 -11.75 -5.94
C LEU A 30 -12.02 -10.52 -5.69
N PRO A 31 -12.37 -9.56 -4.79
CA PRO A 31 -11.52 -8.39 -4.59
C PRO A 31 -10.17 -8.73 -3.93
N ILE A 32 -10.04 -9.87 -3.24
CA ILE A 32 -8.74 -10.39 -2.77
C ILE A 32 -7.88 -10.81 -3.96
N ILE A 33 -8.45 -11.56 -4.89
CA ILE A 33 -7.74 -12.01 -6.09
C ILE A 33 -7.33 -10.80 -6.95
N ILE A 34 -8.21 -9.82 -7.10
CA ILE A 34 -7.91 -8.56 -7.80
C ILE A 34 -6.73 -7.83 -7.13
N GLY A 35 -6.72 -7.73 -5.79
CA GLY A 35 -5.62 -7.10 -5.06
C GLY A 35 -4.27 -7.79 -5.28
N LEU A 36 -4.25 -9.13 -5.31
CA LEU A 36 -3.05 -9.90 -5.63
C LEU A 36 -2.55 -9.63 -7.05
N PHE A 37 -3.45 -9.62 -8.05
CA PHE A 37 -3.10 -9.28 -9.44
C PHE A 37 -2.64 -7.83 -9.59
N TYR A 38 -3.22 -6.91 -8.81
CA TYR A 38 -2.82 -5.51 -8.80
C TYR A 38 -1.35 -5.37 -8.37
N ILE A 39 -0.95 -5.98 -7.25
CA ILE A 39 0.45 -5.97 -6.79
C ILE A 39 1.37 -6.67 -7.80
N HIS A 40 0.90 -7.78 -8.39
CA HIS A 40 1.66 -8.47 -9.42
C HIS A 40 1.91 -7.58 -10.66
N SER A 41 0.91 -6.80 -11.07
CA SER A 41 0.96 -5.99 -12.28
C SER A 41 1.73 -4.69 -12.09
N PHE A 42 1.54 -4.01 -10.95
CA PHE A 42 2.11 -2.68 -10.71
C PHE A 42 3.36 -2.68 -9.82
N GLY A 43 3.60 -3.74 -9.04
CA GLY A 43 4.74 -3.82 -8.11
C GLY A 43 6.07 -3.98 -8.82
N VAL A 44 7.05 -3.15 -8.44
CA VAL A 44 8.42 -3.11 -8.99
C VAL A 44 9.43 -3.40 -7.89
N ASN A 45 10.47 -4.17 -8.21
CA ASN A 45 11.56 -4.47 -7.26
C ASN A 45 12.56 -3.31 -7.20
N VAL A 46 12.23 -2.22 -6.49
CA VAL A 46 13.15 -1.10 -6.27
C VAL A 46 12.93 -0.49 -4.88
N PRO A 47 14.00 -0.20 -4.10
CA PRO A 47 13.87 0.52 -2.85
C PRO A 47 13.50 2.00 -3.08
N PHE A 48 12.60 2.53 -2.26
CA PHE A 48 12.13 3.91 -2.37
C PHE A 48 11.96 4.56 -0.99
N LEU A 49 12.38 5.82 -0.87
CA LEU A 49 12.30 6.64 0.35
C LEU A 49 12.78 5.88 1.60
N ASP A 50 11.91 5.75 2.61
CA ASP A 50 12.20 5.15 3.92
C ASP A 50 12.80 3.74 3.83
N GLN A 51 12.58 3.02 2.73
CA GLN A 51 13.16 1.69 2.52
C GLN A 51 14.70 1.71 2.44
N TRP A 52 15.31 2.84 2.05
CA TRP A 52 16.78 3.02 2.06
C TRP A 52 17.37 3.13 3.47
N ASN A 53 16.54 3.42 4.48
CA ASN A 53 16.95 3.52 5.89
C ASN A 53 16.71 2.23 6.67
N GLU A 54 16.19 1.20 6.00
CA GLU A 54 15.96 -0.12 6.58
C GLU A 54 17.05 -1.09 6.12
N PHE A 55 16.71 -2.13 5.36
CA PHE A 55 17.65 -3.20 5.00
C PHE A 55 18.99 -2.70 4.38
N PRO A 56 19.01 -1.71 3.46
CA PRO A 56 20.28 -1.20 2.91
C PRO A 56 21.14 -0.48 3.95
N ALA A 57 20.54 0.25 4.90
CA ALA A 57 21.29 0.91 5.98
C ALA A 57 21.85 -0.10 6.99
N PHE A 58 21.10 -1.18 7.26
CA PHE A 58 21.58 -2.27 8.12
C PHE A 58 22.72 -3.05 7.46
N LEU A 59 22.65 -3.26 6.14
CA LEU A 59 23.74 -3.85 5.37
C LEU A 59 25.02 -3.02 5.46
N MET A 60 24.91 -1.69 5.40
CA MET A 60 26.05 -0.79 5.59
C MET A 60 26.65 -0.92 7.00
N LYS A 61 25.83 -0.99 8.05
CA LYS A 61 26.32 -1.27 9.42
C LYS A 61 27.00 -2.62 9.53
N TYR A 62 26.50 -3.64 8.83
CA TYR A 62 27.11 -4.96 8.79
C TYR A 62 28.51 -4.91 8.17
N GLU A 63 28.68 -4.24 7.02
CA GLU A 63 30.00 -4.06 6.38
C GLU A 63 31.00 -3.35 7.29
N ASN A 64 30.54 -2.34 8.04
CA ASN A 64 31.38 -1.57 8.94
C ASN A 64 31.64 -2.28 10.29
N SER A 65 31.13 -3.49 10.49
CA SER A 65 31.18 -4.21 11.78
C SER A 65 30.52 -3.47 12.96
N ASP A 66 29.56 -2.59 12.66
CA ASP A 66 28.82 -1.76 13.62
C ASP A 66 27.40 -2.27 13.90
N LEU A 67 26.97 -3.36 13.24
CA LEU A 67 25.62 -3.89 13.38
C LEU A 67 25.39 -4.53 14.76
N SER A 68 24.34 -4.08 15.45
CA SER A 68 23.95 -4.56 16.77
C SER A 68 22.50 -5.08 16.79
N ILE A 69 22.21 -6.01 17.71
CA ILE A 69 20.82 -6.47 17.95
C ILE A 69 19.90 -5.31 18.38
N PHE A 70 20.47 -4.29 19.03
CA PHE A 70 19.73 -3.09 19.44
C PHE A 70 19.28 -2.24 18.26
N ASP A 71 19.89 -2.39 17.07
CA ASP A 71 19.46 -1.68 15.88
C ASP A 71 18.03 -2.07 15.47
N LEU A 72 17.59 -3.30 15.75
CA LEU A 72 16.20 -3.71 15.50
C LEU A 72 15.20 -2.84 16.29
N PHE A 73 15.58 -2.36 17.48
CA PHE A 73 14.77 -1.47 18.32
C PHE A 73 14.97 0.02 18.03
N SER A 74 15.88 0.37 17.10
CA SER A 74 16.17 1.76 16.76
C SER A 74 14.92 2.48 16.22
N GLN A 75 14.84 3.77 16.53
CA GLN A 75 13.74 4.60 16.07
C GLN A 75 13.89 4.90 14.57
N GLN A 76 12.78 4.83 13.83
CA GLN A 76 12.67 5.28 12.45
C GLN A 76 11.46 6.19 12.33
N ASN A 77 11.69 7.47 12.03
CA ASN A 77 10.67 8.52 12.10
C ASN A 77 9.98 8.47 13.47
N GLU A 78 8.65 8.43 13.56
CA GLU A 78 7.95 8.27 14.84
C GLU A 78 7.85 6.83 15.32
N SER A 79 8.25 5.84 14.53
CA SER A 79 8.03 4.43 14.83
C SER A 79 9.25 3.77 15.47
N ARG A 80 9.01 2.65 16.17
CA ARG A 80 10.03 1.66 16.55
C ARG A 80 9.64 0.30 15.96
N PRO A 81 9.89 0.07 14.66
CA PRO A 81 9.33 -1.08 13.92
C PRO A 81 10.12 -2.38 14.18
N PHE A 82 10.26 -2.77 15.45
CA PHE A 82 11.00 -3.96 15.86
C PHE A 82 10.45 -5.24 15.22
N PHE A 83 9.14 -5.50 15.33
CA PHE A 83 8.54 -6.71 14.77
C PHE A 83 8.54 -6.72 13.23
N PRO A 84 8.14 -5.64 12.53
CA PRO A 84 8.24 -5.57 11.08
C PRO A 84 9.65 -5.84 10.56
N ARG A 85 10.70 -5.30 11.20
CA ARG A 85 12.09 -5.54 10.81
C ARG A 85 12.48 -7.01 10.82
N ILE A 86 12.03 -7.78 11.81
CA ILE A 86 12.28 -9.24 11.85
C ILE A 86 11.73 -9.88 10.57
N PHE A 87 10.47 -9.61 10.21
CA PHE A 87 9.86 -10.20 9.02
C PHE A 87 10.47 -9.66 7.72
N MET A 88 10.68 -8.35 7.62
CA MET A 88 11.24 -7.71 6.45
C MET A 88 12.66 -8.19 6.17
N PHE A 89 13.52 -8.29 7.19
CA PHE A 89 14.90 -8.73 7.02
C PHE A 89 14.97 -10.22 6.73
N SER A 90 14.16 -11.04 7.41
CA SER A 90 14.07 -12.47 7.09
C SER A 90 13.67 -12.67 5.62
N MET A 91 12.65 -11.94 5.16
CA MET A 91 12.21 -12.01 3.76
C MET A 91 13.27 -11.48 2.78
N SER A 92 13.98 -10.42 3.18
CA SER A 92 15.06 -9.83 2.39
C SER A 92 16.24 -10.79 2.23
N LEU A 93 16.62 -11.53 3.28
CA LEU A 93 17.67 -12.54 3.20
C LEU A 93 17.27 -13.72 2.31
N ILE A 94 16.01 -14.16 2.37
CA ILE A 94 15.51 -15.31 1.59
C ILE A 94 15.34 -14.98 0.10
N THR A 95 15.05 -13.73 -0.25
CA THR A 95 14.69 -13.32 -1.62
C THR A 95 15.71 -12.42 -2.31
N SER A 96 16.95 -12.37 -1.81
CA SER A 96 17.98 -11.45 -2.29
C SER A 96 17.50 -10.00 -2.33
N TYR A 97 16.83 -9.58 -1.26
CA TYR A 97 16.22 -8.26 -1.08
C TYR A 97 15.27 -7.86 -2.23
N ASN A 98 14.42 -8.79 -2.65
CA ASN A 98 13.36 -8.48 -3.59
C ASN A 98 12.26 -7.67 -2.88
N VAL A 99 12.20 -6.36 -3.13
CA VAL A 99 11.22 -5.44 -2.54
C VAL A 99 9.78 -5.85 -2.85
N LYS A 100 9.52 -6.45 -4.02
CA LYS A 100 8.19 -6.95 -4.40
C LYS A 100 7.73 -8.09 -3.47
N SER A 101 8.66 -8.85 -2.90
CA SER A 101 8.31 -9.88 -1.91
C SER A 101 7.78 -9.28 -0.60
N LEU A 102 8.29 -8.11 -0.19
CA LEU A 102 7.80 -7.36 0.97
C LEU A 102 6.39 -6.79 0.72
N MET A 103 6.07 -6.43 -0.53
CA MET A 103 4.71 -6.04 -0.94
C MET A 103 3.72 -7.19 -0.72
N TYR A 104 4.09 -8.41 -1.14
CA TYR A 104 3.25 -9.60 -0.92
C TYR A 104 3.14 -9.98 0.55
N LEU A 105 4.22 -9.84 1.33
CA LEU A 105 4.20 -10.06 2.79
C LEU A 105 3.21 -9.11 3.47
N SER A 106 3.28 -7.82 3.14
CA SER A 106 2.35 -6.78 3.62
C SER A 106 0.90 -7.15 3.30
N TYR A 107 0.66 -7.56 2.05
CA TYR A 107 -0.66 -7.99 1.59
C TYR A 107 -1.15 -9.26 2.30
N GLY A 108 -0.27 -10.18 2.62
CA GLY A 108 -0.57 -11.38 3.41
C GLY A 108 -1.10 -11.03 4.80
N PHE A 109 -0.41 -10.15 5.54
CA PHE A 109 -0.89 -9.67 6.84
C PHE A 109 -2.24 -8.96 6.73
N TYR A 110 -2.45 -8.20 5.66
CA TYR A 110 -3.72 -7.54 5.38
C TYR A 110 -4.87 -8.53 5.13
N CYS A 111 -4.63 -9.59 4.36
CA CYS A 111 -5.58 -10.66 4.13
C CYS A 111 -5.95 -11.41 5.43
N ILE A 112 -4.99 -11.70 6.30
CA ILE A 112 -5.26 -12.33 7.61
C ILE A 112 -6.15 -11.41 8.45
N SER A 113 -5.89 -10.09 8.44
CA SER A 113 -6.70 -9.10 9.13
C SER A 113 -8.16 -9.11 8.65
N PHE A 114 -8.38 -9.27 7.34
CA PHE A 114 -9.71 -9.43 6.77
C PHE A 114 -10.45 -10.69 7.26
N PHE A 115 -9.75 -11.83 7.37
CA PHE A 115 -10.36 -13.05 7.90
C PHE A 115 -10.70 -12.96 9.38
N ILE A 116 -9.93 -12.22 10.17
CA ILE A 116 -10.27 -11.91 11.57
C ILE A 116 -11.52 -11.02 11.63
N LEU A 117 -11.59 -9.98 10.79
CA LEU A 117 -12.77 -9.13 10.66
C LEU A 117 -14.03 -9.95 10.28
N PHE A 118 -13.90 -10.86 9.33
CA PHE A 118 -15.00 -11.77 8.95
C PHE A 118 -15.39 -12.70 10.11
N SER A 119 -14.42 -13.15 10.91
CA SER A 119 -14.69 -13.99 12.09
C SER A 119 -15.48 -13.24 13.17
N MET A 120 -15.18 -11.95 13.37
CA MET A 120 -15.96 -11.06 14.25
C MET A 120 -17.37 -10.86 13.71
N TYR A 121 -17.52 -10.62 12.40
CA TYR A 121 -18.82 -10.48 11.73
C TYR A 121 -19.68 -11.74 11.86
N LYS A 122 -19.09 -12.91 11.59
CA LYS A 122 -19.75 -14.21 11.67
C LYS A 122 -20.32 -14.49 13.05
N LYS A 123 -19.65 -14.05 14.12
CA LYS A 123 -20.12 -14.21 15.51
C LYS A 123 -21.43 -13.44 15.77
N ASP A 124 -21.60 -12.27 15.15
CA ASP A 124 -22.79 -11.43 15.33
C ASP A 124 -23.94 -11.80 14.37
N HIS A 125 -23.64 -12.28 13.16
CA HIS A 125 -24.62 -12.42 12.08
C HIS A 125 -24.78 -13.82 11.47
N GLY A 126 -23.88 -14.76 11.79
CA GLY A 126 -23.87 -16.11 11.19
C GLY A 126 -23.31 -16.14 9.77
N VAL A 127 -23.66 -17.20 9.01
CA VAL A 127 -23.18 -17.44 7.62
C VAL A 127 -24.33 -17.75 6.65
N THR A 128 -25.53 -17.24 6.92
CA THR A 128 -26.67 -17.41 6.00
C THR A 128 -26.44 -16.64 4.69
N LYS A 129 -27.14 -17.00 3.60
CA LYS A 129 -27.06 -16.30 2.30
C LYS A 129 -27.20 -14.77 2.44
N LEU A 130 -28.18 -14.32 3.22
CA LEU A 130 -28.42 -12.89 3.47
C LEU A 130 -27.31 -12.25 4.32
N SER A 131 -26.77 -12.97 5.30
CA SER A 131 -25.63 -12.49 6.08
C SER A 131 -24.38 -12.34 5.21
N LEU A 132 -24.07 -13.30 4.36
CA LEU A 132 -22.92 -13.18 3.46
C LEU A 132 -23.10 -12.02 2.46
N LEU A 133 -24.30 -11.81 1.93
CA LEU A 133 -24.58 -10.68 1.05
C LEU A 133 -24.34 -9.33 1.74
N LYS A 134 -24.69 -9.20 3.02
CA LYS A 134 -24.42 -8.00 3.83
C LYS A 134 -22.92 -7.76 4.04
N PHE A 135 -22.07 -8.78 3.93
CA PHE A 135 -20.62 -8.62 4.07
C PHE A 135 -19.93 -8.20 2.76
N VAL A 136 -20.58 -8.38 1.60
CA VAL A 136 -20.00 -8.04 0.28
C VAL A 136 -19.50 -6.59 0.19
N PRO A 137 -20.26 -5.55 0.60
CA PRO A 137 -19.77 -4.17 0.54
C PRO A 137 -18.48 -3.95 1.32
N ILE A 138 -18.31 -4.66 2.45
CA ILE A 138 -17.11 -4.58 3.27
C ILE A 138 -15.93 -5.25 2.57
N ALA A 139 -16.12 -6.40 1.91
CA ALA A 139 -15.06 -7.05 1.13
C ALA A 139 -14.51 -6.13 0.03
N TRP A 140 -15.40 -5.49 -0.75
CA TRP A 140 -15.00 -4.58 -1.82
C TRP A 140 -14.39 -3.27 -1.30
N PHE A 141 -14.88 -2.75 -0.19
CA PHE A 141 -14.29 -1.57 0.43
C PHE A 141 -12.92 -1.86 1.06
N PHE A 142 -12.76 -3.00 1.75
CA PHE A 142 -11.49 -3.40 2.37
C PHE A 142 -10.38 -3.59 1.32
N PHE A 143 -10.71 -4.14 0.16
CA PHE A 143 -9.75 -4.39 -0.93
C PHE A 143 -9.92 -3.41 -2.11
N ASN A 144 -10.38 -2.18 -1.85
CA ASN A 144 -10.52 -1.18 -2.91
C ASN A 144 -9.16 -0.91 -3.59
N LEU A 145 -9.16 -0.57 -4.90
CA LEU A 145 -7.92 -0.48 -5.68
C LEU A 145 -6.98 0.63 -5.21
N PHE A 146 -7.52 1.73 -4.69
CA PHE A 146 -6.70 2.77 -4.09
C PHE A 146 -5.98 2.25 -2.82
N GLN A 147 -6.64 1.43 -2.01
CA GLN A 147 -5.96 0.76 -0.89
C GLN A 147 -4.90 -0.24 -1.39
N MET A 148 -5.10 -0.86 -2.56
CA MET A 148 -4.09 -1.74 -3.18
C MET A 148 -2.81 -0.98 -3.58
N SER A 149 -2.91 0.29 -3.97
CA SER A 149 -1.73 1.11 -4.32
C SER A 149 -0.78 1.32 -3.14
N ASN A 150 -1.28 1.31 -1.90
CA ASN A 150 -0.41 1.38 -0.73
C ASN A 150 0.58 0.22 -0.69
N PHE A 151 0.14 -1.00 -1.04
CA PHE A 151 0.97 -2.20 -0.98
C PHE A 151 2.06 -2.24 -2.05
N LEU A 152 2.12 -1.25 -2.96
CA LEU A 152 3.24 -1.08 -3.89
C LEU A 152 4.51 -0.55 -3.20
N PHE A 153 4.45 -0.22 -1.91
CA PHE A 153 5.60 0.18 -1.10
C PHE A 153 5.96 -0.95 -0.13
N GLY A 154 7.19 -1.49 -0.21
CA GLY A 154 7.60 -2.61 0.65
C GLY A 154 7.57 -2.29 2.16
N ILE A 155 7.72 -1.01 2.50
CA ILE A 155 7.65 -0.49 3.88
C ILE A 155 6.26 -0.65 4.51
N ARG A 156 5.19 -0.91 3.73
CA ARG A 156 3.84 -1.16 4.28
C ARG A 156 3.74 -2.39 5.15
N THR A 157 4.79 -3.20 5.23
CA THR A 157 4.87 -4.33 6.16
C THR A 157 4.64 -3.84 7.60
N GLU A 158 5.16 -2.65 7.95
CA GLU A 158 4.96 -2.01 9.25
C GLU A 158 3.49 -1.79 9.59
N GLN A 159 2.77 -1.03 8.76
CA GLN A 159 1.36 -0.71 8.98
C GLN A 159 0.47 -1.95 8.89
N SER A 160 0.79 -2.89 7.98
CA SER A 160 0.00 -4.11 7.80
C SER A 160 0.11 -5.04 9.01
N LEU A 161 1.31 -5.19 9.58
CA LEU A 161 1.50 -5.98 10.80
C LEU A 161 0.86 -5.30 12.01
N HIS A 162 1.00 -3.97 12.12
CA HIS A 162 0.32 -3.17 13.13
C HIS A 162 -1.20 -3.40 13.11
N ILE A 163 -1.81 -3.36 11.92
CA ILE A 163 -3.24 -3.60 11.73
C ILE A 163 -3.66 -5.02 12.08
N LEU A 164 -2.89 -6.01 11.64
CA LEU A 164 -3.12 -7.40 12.00
C LEU A 164 -3.11 -7.57 13.52
N ALA A 165 -2.14 -6.94 14.18
CA ALA A 165 -2.03 -6.99 15.62
C ALA A 165 -3.19 -6.25 16.32
N PHE A 166 -3.57 -5.06 15.84
CA PHE A 166 -4.74 -4.32 16.34
C PHE A 166 -6.03 -5.14 16.26
N ILE A 167 -6.38 -5.66 15.07
CA ILE A 167 -7.63 -6.41 14.90
C ILE A 167 -7.61 -7.73 15.67
N SER A 168 -6.44 -8.36 15.82
CA SER A 168 -6.25 -9.55 16.66
C SER A 168 -6.51 -9.25 18.14
N ALA A 169 -6.00 -8.13 18.66
CA ALA A 169 -6.25 -7.70 20.04
C ALA A 169 -7.76 -7.47 20.27
N VAL A 170 -8.41 -6.74 19.36
CA VAL A 170 -9.86 -6.48 19.41
C VAL A 170 -10.66 -7.79 19.41
N TYR A 171 -10.33 -8.72 18.52
CA TYR A 171 -10.99 -10.02 18.41
C TYR A 171 -10.83 -10.88 19.68
N LEU A 172 -9.62 -10.90 20.25
CA LEU A 172 -9.30 -11.68 21.44
C LEU A 172 -9.97 -11.12 22.70
N ILE A 173 -10.06 -9.79 22.83
CA ILE A 173 -10.81 -9.13 23.91
C ILE A 173 -12.30 -9.50 23.81
N ASP A 174 -12.91 -9.39 22.63
CA ASP A 174 -14.33 -9.77 22.40
C ASP A 174 -14.59 -11.26 22.65
N SER A 175 -13.57 -12.11 22.51
CA SER A 175 -13.65 -13.56 22.72
C SER A 175 -13.32 -14.01 24.14
N SER A 176 -12.91 -13.09 25.02
CA SER A 176 -12.45 -13.37 26.38
C SER A 176 -13.45 -12.86 27.43
N LYS A 177 -14.15 -13.78 28.10
CA LYS A 177 -15.10 -13.45 29.18
C LYS A 177 -14.44 -13.31 30.55
N LYS A 178 -13.26 -13.89 30.75
CA LYS A 178 -12.52 -13.93 32.03
C LYS A 178 -11.08 -13.47 31.83
N PHE A 179 -10.29 -13.44 32.89
CA PHE A 179 -8.85 -13.28 32.79
C PHE A 179 -8.22 -14.61 32.33
N ASP A 180 -8.10 -14.79 31.01
CA ASP A 180 -7.66 -16.03 30.36
C ASP A 180 -6.48 -15.81 29.40
N SER A 181 -6.00 -16.89 28.78
CA SER A 181 -4.92 -16.83 27.81
C SER A 181 -5.25 -15.97 26.58
N LYS A 182 -6.54 -15.84 26.21
CA LYS A 182 -6.97 -14.96 25.12
C LYS A 182 -6.77 -13.49 25.50
N PHE A 183 -7.13 -13.11 26.73
CA PHE A 183 -6.86 -11.77 27.22
C PHE A 183 -5.35 -11.47 27.28
N LEU A 184 -4.54 -12.40 27.80
CA LEU A 184 -3.08 -12.23 27.82
C LEU A 184 -2.50 -12.13 26.41
N ALA A 185 -2.99 -12.94 25.46
CA ALA A 185 -2.59 -12.83 24.06
C ALA A 185 -2.98 -11.48 23.44
N SER A 186 -4.12 -10.90 23.83
CA SER A 186 -4.51 -9.56 23.34
C SER A 186 -3.56 -8.45 23.78
N ILE A 187 -3.00 -8.56 25.00
CA ILE A 187 -1.93 -7.67 25.48
C ILE A 187 -0.67 -7.86 24.62
N GLY A 188 -0.29 -9.11 24.33
CA GLY A 188 0.82 -9.41 23.43
C GLY A 188 0.64 -8.81 22.04
N PHE A 189 -0.55 -8.89 21.45
CA PHE A 189 -0.85 -8.25 20.17
C PHE A 189 -0.87 -6.72 20.26
N ALA A 190 -1.36 -6.11 21.35
CA ALA A 190 -1.25 -4.67 21.54
C ALA A 190 0.22 -4.21 21.64
N PHE A 191 1.09 -5.02 22.24
CA PHE A 191 2.53 -4.80 22.27
C PHE A 191 3.15 -4.91 20.86
N VAL A 192 2.82 -5.96 20.09
CA VAL A 192 3.26 -6.09 18.69
C VAL A 192 2.79 -4.89 17.86
N SER A 193 1.56 -4.43 18.05
CA SER A 193 1.00 -3.26 17.38
C SER A 193 1.83 -2.00 17.65
N LEU A 194 2.18 -1.71 18.91
CA LEU A 194 2.99 -0.57 19.33
C LEU A 194 4.40 -0.58 18.73
N PHE A 195 5.04 -1.74 18.70
CA PHE A 195 6.38 -1.93 18.13
C PHE A 195 6.36 -2.34 16.64
N SER A 196 5.25 -2.07 15.95
CA SER A 196 5.14 -2.19 14.49
C SER A 196 4.98 -0.84 13.81
N PHE A 197 4.16 0.05 14.35
CA PHE A 197 3.93 1.39 13.79
C PHE A 197 3.45 2.36 14.87
N ALA A 198 3.73 3.66 14.75
CA ALA A 198 3.41 4.69 15.75
C ALA A 198 1.93 4.72 16.18
N ALA A 199 1.00 4.47 15.25
CA ALA A 199 -0.44 4.35 15.53
C ALA A 199 -0.79 3.17 16.46
N GLY A 200 0.17 2.30 16.81
CA GLY A 200 0.02 1.27 17.83
C GLY A 200 -0.22 1.84 19.23
N THR A 201 0.13 3.08 19.49
CA THR A 201 -0.28 3.80 20.72
C THR A 201 -1.81 3.88 20.84
N ILE A 202 -2.51 4.11 19.72
CA ILE A 202 -3.97 4.16 19.65
C ILE A 202 -4.59 2.79 19.98
N THR A 203 -3.92 1.69 19.60
CA THR A 203 -4.40 0.32 19.93
C THR A 203 -4.60 0.16 21.44
N TRP A 204 -3.65 0.63 22.26
CA TRP A 204 -3.75 0.53 23.72
C TRP A 204 -4.91 1.34 24.30
N ILE A 205 -5.12 2.55 23.80
CA ILE A 205 -6.20 3.45 24.23
C ILE A 205 -7.56 2.86 23.88
N VAL A 206 -7.73 2.45 22.63
CA VAL A 206 -9.00 1.95 22.10
C VAL A 206 -9.37 0.59 22.70
N CYS A 207 -8.40 -0.32 22.84
CA CYS A 207 -8.65 -1.62 23.46
C CYS A 207 -8.95 -1.48 24.96
N LEU A 208 -8.42 -0.48 25.66
CA LEU A 208 -8.82 -0.17 27.04
C LEU A 208 -10.31 0.17 27.10
N VAL A 209 -10.80 1.02 26.19
CA VAL A 209 -12.24 1.33 26.07
C VAL A 209 -13.02 0.05 25.82
N GLN A 210 -12.56 -0.83 24.92
CA GLN A 210 -13.21 -2.11 24.67
C GLN A 210 -13.26 -3.01 25.92
N VAL A 211 -12.17 -3.12 26.69
CA VAL A 211 -12.12 -3.92 27.93
C VAL A 211 -13.17 -3.42 28.94
N VAL A 212 -13.30 -2.10 29.09
CA VAL A 212 -14.28 -1.48 29.98
C VAL A 212 -15.72 -1.72 29.50
N LEU A 213 -15.97 -1.64 28.19
CA LEU A 213 -17.30 -1.82 27.61
C LEU A 213 -17.71 -3.29 27.46
N SER A 214 -16.75 -4.22 27.38
CA SER A 214 -17.02 -5.64 27.17
C SER A 214 -17.72 -6.28 28.38
N ASN A 215 -18.50 -7.31 28.13
CA ASN A 215 -19.11 -8.12 29.18
C ASN A 215 -18.06 -9.13 29.71
N SER A 216 -17.59 -8.95 30.94
CA SER A 216 -16.56 -9.80 31.54
C SER A 216 -16.73 -9.92 33.05
N ASP A 217 -16.57 -11.13 33.56
CA ASP A 217 -16.69 -11.46 34.99
C ASP A 217 -15.57 -10.84 35.83
N GLU A 218 -14.39 -10.64 35.24
CA GLU A 218 -13.18 -10.11 35.91
C GLU A 218 -12.77 -8.73 35.34
N LYS A 219 -13.76 -7.91 34.98
CA LYS A 219 -13.54 -6.61 34.30
C LYS A 219 -12.50 -5.73 35.00
N ILE A 220 -12.62 -5.53 36.32
CA ILE A 220 -11.69 -4.68 37.08
C ILE A 220 -10.26 -5.18 36.97
N LYS A 221 -10.04 -6.48 37.17
CA LYS A 221 -8.72 -7.11 37.07
C LYS A 221 -8.13 -6.96 35.66
N LYS A 222 -8.94 -7.20 34.61
CA LYS A 222 -8.53 -6.99 33.21
C LYS A 222 -8.14 -5.53 32.97
N THR A 223 -8.94 -4.57 33.43
CA THR A 223 -8.67 -3.14 33.28
C THR A 223 -7.37 -2.71 33.99
N VAL A 224 -7.17 -3.12 35.25
CA VAL A 224 -5.96 -2.79 36.02
C VAL A 224 -4.70 -3.36 35.35
N VAL A 225 -4.75 -4.61 34.93
CA VAL A 225 -3.62 -5.24 34.22
C VAL A 225 -3.37 -4.55 32.89
N TRP A 226 -4.42 -4.22 32.12
CA TRP A 226 -4.28 -3.49 30.86
C TRP A 226 -3.58 -2.14 31.05
N ILE A 227 -4.05 -1.33 32.01
CA ILE A 227 -3.46 -0.01 32.32
C ILE A 227 -1.98 -0.16 32.74
N THR A 228 -1.68 -1.15 33.58
CA THR A 228 -0.30 -1.42 34.03
C THR A 228 0.60 -1.77 32.84
N CYS A 229 0.14 -2.68 31.96
CA CYS A 229 0.87 -3.04 30.75
C CYS A 229 1.00 -1.88 29.76
N THR A 230 0.00 -1.00 29.64
CA THR A 230 0.09 0.23 28.85
C THR A 230 1.23 1.11 29.35
N ALA A 231 1.27 1.40 30.66
CA ALA A 231 2.29 2.27 31.25
C ALA A 231 3.70 1.73 31.04
N VAL A 232 3.91 0.43 31.25
CA VAL A 232 5.20 -0.24 30.99
C VAL A 232 5.57 -0.16 29.51
N SER A 233 4.65 -0.51 28.61
CA SER A 233 4.92 -0.52 27.17
C SER A 233 5.25 0.86 26.63
N PHE A 234 4.53 1.89 27.07
CA PHE A 234 4.79 3.28 26.67
C PHE A 234 6.12 3.79 27.23
N SER A 235 6.48 3.41 28.46
CA SER A 235 7.78 3.77 29.04
C SER A 235 8.94 3.18 28.23
N VAL A 236 8.82 1.91 27.81
CA VAL A 236 9.81 1.26 26.93
C VAL A 236 9.84 1.92 25.55
N TYR A 237 8.69 2.24 24.98
CA TYR A 237 8.60 2.87 23.65
C TYR A 237 9.19 4.29 23.64
N LEU A 238 8.96 5.08 24.69
CA LEU A 238 9.44 6.45 24.79
C LEU A 238 10.89 6.55 25.27
N PHE A 239 11.50 5.45 25.72
CA PHE A 239 12.90 5.43 26.13
C PHE A 239 13.81 5.85 24.96
N GLY A 240 14.49 6.99 25.10
CA GLY A 240 15.34 7.55 24.05
C GLY A 240 14.58 7.95 22.78
N TYR A 241 13.28 8.27 22.88
CA TYR A 241 12.51 8.78 21.75
C TYR A 241 12.86 10.24 21.46
N ALA A 242 13.11 10.57 20.19
CA ALA A 242 13.34 11.93 19.73
C ALA A 242 12.35 12.30 18.62
N LYS A 243 11.65 13.43 18.75
CA LYS A 243 10.76 13.91 17.67
C LYS A 243 11.58 14.11 16.37
N PRO A 244 11.12 13.61 15.21
CA PRO A 244 11.78 13.91 13.94
C PRO A 244 11.84 15.41 13.67
N SER A 245 13.03 15.93 13.39
CA SER A 245 13.31 17.37 13.27
C SER A 245 12.58 18.03 12.11
N HIS A 246 12.34 17.29 11.02
CA HIS A 246 11.65 17.76 9.84
C HIS A 246 10.11 17.77 9.98
N HIS A 247 9.55 17.31 11.10
CA HIS A 247 8.11 17.31 11.34
C HIS A 247 7.63 18.57 12.10
N PRO A 248 6.42 19.11 11.78
CA PRO A 248 5.88 20.30 12.43
C PRO A 248 5.73 20.12 13.93
N SER A 249 5.75 21.22 14.69
CA SER A 249 5.46 21.18 16.12
C SER A 249 4.13 20.46 16.41
N LEU A 250 4.10 19.61 17.44
CA LEU A 250 2.87 18.93 17.88
C LEU A 250 1.83 19.93 18.44
N LEU A 251 2.25 21.14 18.78
CA LEU A 251 1.36 22.21 19.24
C LEU A 251 0.82 23.06 18.09
N TYR A 252 1.27 22.85 16.85
CA TYR A 252 0.88 23.69 15.72
C TYR A 252 -0.63 23.72 15.51
N SER A 253 -1.31 22.57 15.57
CA SER A 253 -2.76 22.48 15.37
C SER A 253 -3.57 23.14 16.50
N LEU A 254 -2.99 23.32 17.69
CA LEU A 254 -3.61 24.04 18.80
C LEU A 254 -3.53 25.56 18.61
N TYR A 255 -2.43 26.05 18.03
CA TYR A 255 -2.27 27.47 17.69
C TYR A 255 -2.97 27.84 16.38
N ASN A 256 -3.09 26.89 15.44
CA ASN A 256 -3.75 27.05 14.15
C ASN A 256 -4.94 26.08 14.07
N LEU A 257 -6.01 26.40 14.80
CA LEU A 257 -7.19 25.54 14.94
C LEU A 257 -7.87 25.23 13.61
N GLU A 258 -7.90 26.18 12.69
CA GLU A 258 -8.46 25.97 11.35
C GLU A 258 -7.72 24.87 10.59
N ASP A 259 -6.39 24.94 10.54
CA ASP A 259 -5.55 23.91 9.92
C ASP A 259 -5.71 22.56 10.63
N GLY A 260 -5.78 22.57 11.96
CA GLY A 260 -6.01 21.35 12.75
C GLY A 260 -7.33 20.67 12.42
N VAL A 261 -8.44 21.42 12.47
CA VAL A 261 -9.79 20.92 12.17
C VAL A 261 -9.91 20.51 10.71
N SER A 262 -9.38 21.32 9.78
CA SER A 262 -9.39 21.01 8.35
C SER A 262 -8.61 19.73 8.05
N THR A 263 -7.42 19.56 8.64
CA THR A 263 -6.61 18.33 8.48
C THR A 263 -7.32 17.11 9.06
N PHE A 264 -7.99 17.25 10.22
CA PHE A 264 -8.78 16.18 10.82
C PHE A 264 -9.96 15.76 9.92
N LEU A 265 -10.76 16.71 9.44
CA LEU A 265 -11.90 16.44 8.57
C LEU A 265 -11.47 15.87 7.22
N ASN A 266 -10.38 16.38 6.63
CA ASN A 266 -9.76 15.79 5.45
C ASN A 266 -9.34 14.33 5.70
N SER A 267 -8.71 14.04 6.84
CA SER A 267 -8.31 12.68 7.18
C SER A 267 -9.51 11.73 7.28
N VAL A 268 -10.59 12.14 7.97
CA VAL A 268 -11.81 11.35 8.10
C VAL A 268 -12.52 11.18 6.75
N GLY A 269 -12.64 12.23 5.96
CA GLY A 269 -13.31 12.17 4.66
C GLY A 269 -12.54 11.42 3.58
N SER A 270 -11.21 11.41 3.66
CA SER A 270 -10.31 10.72 2.70
C SER A 270 -10.51 9.21 2.65
N THR A 271 -11.25 8.65 3.62
CA THR A 271 -11.70 7.25 3.57
C THR A 271 -12.70 6.99 2.44
N ILE A 272 -13.36 8.02 1.91
CA ILE A 272 -14.37 7.92 0.85
C ILE A 272 -13.95 8.72 -0.39
N ILE A 273 -13.56 9.99 -0.22
CA ILE A 273 -13.18 10.90 -1.32
C ILE A 273 -11.89 11.65 -0.97
N ARG A 274 -10.98 11.74 -1.94
CA ARG A 274 -9.61 12.26 -1.78
C ARG A 274 -9.39 13.57 -2.53
N ASP A 275 -10.42 14.39 -2.56
CA ASP A 275 -10.40 15.74 -3.12
C ASP A 275 -10.29 16.76 -1.97
N PRO A 276 -9.36 17.74 -2.03
CA PRO A 276 -9.14 18.70 -0.94
C PRO A 276 -10.37 19.51 -0.51
N VAL A 277 -11.35 19.68 -1.40
CA VAL A 277 -12.58 20.46 -1.12
C VAL A 277 -13.68 19.54 -0.61
N LEU A 278 -13.90 18.40 -1.27
CA LEU A 278 -15.00 17.49 -0.92
C LEU A 278 -14.68 16.63 0.31
N SER A 279 -13.41 16.29 0.53
CA SER A 279 -13.00 15.42 1.64
C SER A 279 -13.45 15.95 3.01
N PRO A 280 -13.18 17.21 3.41
CA PRO A 280 -13.63 17.69 4.72
C PRO A 280 -15.15 17.72 4.88
N ILE A 281 -15.91 17.95 3.79
CA ILE A 281 -17.38 17.89 3.79
C ILE A 281 -17.87 16.47 4.06
N VAL A 282 -17.27 15.48 3.40
CA VAL A 282 -17.57 14.07 3.64
C VAL A 282 -17.14 13.64 5.04
N GLY A 283 -16.02 14.15 5.53
CA GLY A 283 -15.57 13.96 6.91
C GLY A 283 -16.61 14.44 7.92
N LEU A 284 -17.12 15.66 7.75
CA LEU A 284 -18.19 16.21 8.58
C LEU A 284 -19.48 15.37 8.50
N LEU A 285 -19.84 14.89 7.31
CA LEU A 285 -20.99 14.00 7.11
C LEU A 285 -20.84 12.68 7.87
N ILE A 286 -19.65 12.06 7.83
CA ILE A 286 -19.37 10.81 8.58
C ILE A 286 -19.52 11.04 10.09
N ILE A 287 -18.96 12.13 10.61
CA ILE A 287 -19.11 12.51 12.04
C ILE A 287 -20.57 12.75 12.38
N THR A 288 -21.32 13.43 11.50
CA THR A 288 -22.75 13.71 11.69
C THR A 288 -23.56 12.41 11.74
N ILE A 289 -23.31 11.48 10.81
CA ILE A 289 -23.96 10.16 10.80
C ILE A 289 -23.65 9.39 12.08
N LEU A 290 -22.39 9.38 12.53
CA LEU A 290 -21.98 8.76 13.80
C LEU A 290 -22.79 9.33 14.97
N VAL A 291 -22.89 10.66 15.08
CA VAL A 291 -23.67 11.33 16.12
C VAL A 291 -25.15 10.96 16.05
N PHE A 292 -25.76 10.97 14.85
CA PHE A 292 -27.16 10.56 14.68
C PHE A 292 -27.42 9.10 15.07
N ILE A 293 -26.51 8.18 14.75
CA ILE A 293 -26.60 6.77 15.19
C ILE A 293 -26.69 6.69 16.72
N PHE A 294 -25.85 7.44 17.44
CA PHE A 294 -25.90 7.48 18.91
C PHE A 294 -27.18 8.14 19.43
N ILE A 295 -27.62 9.26 18.85
CA ILE A 295 -28.83 9.97 19.30
C ILE A 295 -30.07 9.08 19.13
N VAL A 296 -30.23 8.45 17.96
CA VAL A 296 -31.37 7.58 17.64
C VAL A 296 -31.43 6.37 18.56
N ASN A 297 -30.27 5.79 18.90
CA ASN A 297 -30.18 4.56 19.69
C ASN A 297 -29.80 4.77 21.16
N ARG A 298 -29.81 6.02 21.67
CA ARG A 298 -29.34 6.38 23.02
C ARG A 298 -29.95 5.58 24.17
N LYS A 299 -31.18 5.08 23.99
CA LYS A 299 -31.88 4.26 25.00
C LYS A 299 -31.40 2.80 25.04
N ASN A 300 -30.71 2.32 24.01
CA ASN A 300 -30.23 0.94 23.92
C ASN A 300 -29.01 0.83 23.00
N LEU A 301 -27.87 1.36 23.45
CA LEU A 301 -26.63 1.38 22.66
C LEU A 301 -25.96 -0.01 22.50
N GLN A 302 -26.39 -1.00 23.28
CA GLN A 302 -25.79 -2.33 23.36
C GLN A 302 -24.26 -2.28 23.41
N LEU A 303 -23.74 -1.50 24.36
CA LEU A 303 -22.30 -1.20 24.48
C LEU A 303 -21.44 -2.47 24.50
N GLU A 304 -21.90 -3.51 25.21
CA GLU A 304 -21.21 -4.80 25.27
C GLU A 304 -21.08 -5.46 23.90
N LYS A 305 -22.19 -5.55 23.15
CA LYS A 305 -22.25 -6.19 21.83
C LYS A 305 -21.44 -5.42 20.78
N ASN A 306 -21.53 -4.08 20.83
CA ASN A 306 -20.92 -3.19 19.85
C ASN A 306 -19.50 -2.73 20.22
N SER A 307 -18.97 -3.12 21.39
CA SER A 307 -17.65 -2.72 21.91
C SER A 307 -16.52 -2.88 20.88
N LYS A 308 -16.46 -4.04 20.19
CA LYS A 308 -15.49 -4.31 19.12
C LYS A 308 -15.64 -3.38 17.91
N TRP A 309 -16.86 -3.01 17.54
CA TRP A 309 -17.13 -2.12 16.40
C TRP A 309 -16.85 -0.66 16.75
N PHE A 310 -17.15 -0.25 17.99
CA PHE A 310 -16.70 1.04 18.51
C PHE A 310 -15.19 1.16 18.51
N SER A 311 -14.48 0.05 18.75
CA SER A 311 -13.02 0.04 18.68
C SER A 311 -12.52 0.42 17.29
N LEU A 312 -13.12 -0.11 16.23
CA LEU A 312 -12.78 0.26 14.85
C LEU A 312 -13.04 1.74 14.56
N VAL A 313 -14.18 2.27 15.02
CA VAL A 313 -14.51 3.69 14.85
C VAL A 313 -13.55 4.60 15.61
N LEU A 314 -13.32 4.33 16.89
CA LEU A 314 -12.44 5.13 17.73
C LEU A 314 -11.00 5.08 17.23
N PHE A 315 -10.52 3.92 16.77
CA PHE A 315 -9.18 3.80 16.21
C PHE A 315 -8.98 4.77 15.03
N SER A 316 -9.89 4.76 14.06
CA SER A 316 -9.81 5.68 12.92
C SER A 316 -9.88 7.14 13.33
N LEU A 317 -10.75 7.51 14.28
CA LEU A 317 -10.87 8.91 14.73
C LEU A 317 -9.61 9.38 15.45
N PHE A 318 -9.02 8.53 16.30
CA PHE A 318 -7.74 8.84 16.94
C PHE A 318 -6.59 8.86 15.94
N ALA A 319 -6.60 8.01 14.91
CA ALA A 319 -5.59 8.05 13.85
C ALA A 319 -5.71 9.34 13.03
N SER A 320 -6.92 9.78 12.71
CA SER A 320 -7.17 11.08 12.07
C SER A 320 -6.76 12.26 12.96
N LEU A 321 -6.94 12.15 14.27
CA LEU A 321 -6.46 13.13 15.24
C LEU A 321 -4.93 13.17 15.29
N GLU A 322 -4.27 12.02 15.30
CA GLU A 322 -2.80 11.91 15.24
C GLU A 322 -2.26 12.57 13.97
N VAL A 323 -2.88 12.31 12.80
CA VAL A 323 -2.52 12.97 11.54
C VAL A 323 -2.69 14.49 11.64
N SER A 324 -3.80 14.97 12.20
CA SER A 324 -4.03 16.40 12.40
C SER A 324 -2.95 17.03 13.28
N VAL A 325 -2.67 16.45 14.46
CA VAL A 325 -1.67 16.94 15.41
C VAL A 325 -0.26 16.88 14.83
N ALA A 326 0.09 15.80 14.14
CA ALA A 326 1.45 15.55 13.69
C ALA A 326 1.78 16.16 12.32
N ARG A 327 0.78 16.58 11.53
CA ARG A 327 0.96 16.96 10.12
C ARG A 327 0.29 18.26 9.70
N ALA A 328 -0.60 18.87 10.50
CA ALA A 328 -1.29 20.10 10.09
C ALA A 328 -0.36 21.22 9.60
N GLY A 329 0.84 21.35 10.17
CA GLY A 329 1.84 22.35 9.74
C GLY A 329 2.43 22.13 8.34
N PHE A 330 2.12 21.02 7.66
CA PHE A 330 2.44 20.81 6.24
C PHE A 330 1.32 21.26 5.30
N GLY A 331 0.18 21.70 5.83
CA GLY A 331 -1.05 21.97 5.08
C GLY A 331 -2.02 20.79 5.11
N SER A 332 -3.32 21.09 5.04
CA SER A 332 -4.40 20.12 5.25
C SER A 332 -4.48 18.99 4.22
N SER A 333 -4.01 19.23 3.00
CA SER A 333 -3.99 18.24 1.91
C SER A 333 -3.07 17.04 2.20
N VAL A 334 -2.11 17.18 3.12
CA VAL A 334 -1.23 16.08 3.52
C VAL A 334 -2.03 14.87 4.03
N ALA A 335 -3.19 15.10 4.66
CA ALA A 335 -4.05 14.06 5.19
C ALA A 335 -4.66 13.16 4.10
N LEU A 336 -4.67 13.61 2.84
CA LEU A 336 -5.17 12.84 1.69
C LEU A 336 -4.17 11.78 1.21
N SER A 337 -2.92 11.83 1.69
CA SER A 337 -1.87 10.90 1.28
C SER A 337 -2.32 9.44 1.44
N GLN A 338 -1.98 8.60 0.45
CA GLN A 338 -2.42 7.21 0.41
C GLN A 338 -2.12 6.43 1.69
N ARG A 339 -0.98 6.72 2.33
CA ARG A 339 -0.49 6.05 3.53
C ARG A 339 -1.43 6.08 4.72
N TYR A 340 -2.29 7.09 4.82
CA TYR A 340 -3.18 7.24 5.97
C TYR A 340 -4.47 6.44 5.85
N LEU A 341 -4.89 6.06 4.63
CA LEU A 341 -6.12 5.31 4.41
C LEU A 341 -6.11 3.98 5.14
N LEU A 342 -4.95 3.30 5.14
CA LEU A 342 -4.75 2.02 5.81
C LEU A 342 -5.00 2.13 7.34
N LEU A 343 -4.94 3.32 7.93
CA LEU A 343 -5.26 3.54 9.34
C LEU A 343 -6.69 4.05 9.56
N THR A 344 -7.24 4.83 8.63
CA THR A 344 -8.51 5.54 8.84
C THR A 344 -9.73 4.80 8.30
N TYR A 345 -9.56 3.80 7.43
CA TYR A 345 -10.70 3.10 6.78
C TYR A 345 -11.59 2.27 7.74
N TRP A 346 -11.14 2.02 8.98
CA TRP A 346 -11.90 1.25 9.98
C TRP A 346 -13.20 1.93 10.43
N SER A 347 -13.30 3.26 10.34
CA SER A 347 -14.46 4.04 10.81
C SER A 347 -15.73 3.66 10.08
N ILE A 348 -15.70 3.65 8.74
CA ILE A 348 -16.87 3.33 7.93
C ILE A 348 -17.27 1.86 8.06
N ILE A 349 -16.30 0.96 8.25
CA ILE A 349 -16.53 -0.47 8.53
C ILE A 349 -17.23 -0.63 9.89
N GLY A 350 -16.71 0.01 10.94
CA GLY A 350 -17.30 -0.01 12.27
C GLY A 350 -18.71 0.58 12.28
N LEU A 351 -18.90 1.74 11.64
CA LEU A 351 -20.20 2.38 11.45
C LEU A 351 -21.21 1.50 10.73
N TYR A 352 -20.78 0.78 9.69
CA TYR A 352 -21.62 -0.16 8.97
C TYR A 352 -22.11 -1.28 9.87
N PHE A 353 -21.23 -1.93 10.63
CA PHE A 353 -21.60 -3.03 11.52
C PHE A 353 -22.45 -2.58 12.71
N ILE A 354 -22.18 -1.40 13.29
CA ILE A 354 -23.02 -0.80 14.34
C ILE A 354 -24.43 -0.56 13.80
N SER A 355 -24.55 0.08 12.64
CA SER A 355 -25.85 0.36 11.99
C SER A 355 -26.60 -0.93 11.66
N LEU A 356 -25.89 -1.93 11.14
CA LEU A 356 -26.46 -3.24 10.84
C LEU A 356 -26.95 -3.97 12.10
N ASN A 357 -26.22 -3.86 13.20
CA ASN A 357 -26.62 -4.40 14.49
C ASN A 357 -27.91 -3.75 14.99
N PHE A 358 -28.02 -2.42 14.93
CA PHE A 358 -29.24 -1.71 15.31
C PHE A 358 -30.44 -2.14 14.47
N VAL A 359 -30.32 -2.22 13.14
CA VAL A 359 -31.41 -2.73 12.28
C VAL A 359 -31.86 -4.13 12.70
N ASN A 360 -30.92 -5.06 12.94
CA ASN A 360 -31.27 -6.43 13.32
C ASN A 360 -31.97 -6.52 14.69
N ILE A 361 -31.64 -5.64 15.64
CA ILE A 361 -32.27 -5.61 16.97
C ILE A 361 -33.75 -5.21 16.86
N TYR A 362 -34.03 -4.11 16.16
CA TYR A 362 -35.39 -3.61 16.02
C TYR A 362 -36.27 -4.49 15.12
N CYS A 363 -35.68 -5.29 14.22
CA CYS A 363 -36.40 -6.34 13.51
C CYS A 363 -36.83 -7.50 14.43
N ARG A 364 -36.00 -7.90 15.41
CA ARG A 364 -36.31 -9.00 16.33
C ARG A 364 -37.31 -8.59 17.42
N ASN A 365 -37.15 -7.41 18.02
CA ASN A 365 -38.01 -6.94 19.10
C ASN A 365 -39.45 -6.61 18.64
N PHE A 366 -39.69 -6.41 17.33
CA PHE A 366 -41.04 -6.22 16.79
C PHE A 366 -41.91 -7.48 16.81
N GLN A 367 -41.35 -8.65 17.10
CA GLN A 367 -42.14 -9.86 17.38
C GLN A 367 -42.72 -9.87 18.80
N ILE A 368 -42.28 -8.95 19.67
CA ILE A 368 -42.67 -8.84 21.09
C ILE A 368 -43.06 -7.38 21.36
N VAL A 369 -44.17 -6.90 20.78
CA VAL A 369 -44.61 -5.50 20.97
C VAL A 369 -45.52 -5.39 22.20
N PRO A 370 -45.28 -4.44 23.13
CA PRO A 370 -46.18 -4.16 24.25
C PRO A 370 -47.47 -3.45 23.78
N ASP A 371 -48.61 -3.73 24.44
CA ASP A 371 -49.98 -3.29 24.09
C ASP A 371 -50.25 -1.77 23.99
N ARG A 372 -49.23 -0.91 24.14
CA ARG A 372 -49.41 0.55 24.16
C ARG A 372 -49.08 1.19 22.80
N PHE A 373 -50.07 1.85 22.19
CA PHE A 373 -49.99 2.53 20.90
C PHE A 373 -48.78 3.49 20.77
N SER A 374 -48.50 4.31 21.79
CA SER A 374 -47.39 5.28 21.76
C SER A 374 -45.99 4.63 21.75
N ALA A 375 -45.84 3.42 22.31
CA ALA A 375 -44.57 2.69 22.28
C ALA A 375 -44.29 2.11 20.89
N LYS A 376 -45.35 1.67 20.19
CA LYS A 376 -45.27 1.11 18.83
C LYS A 376 -44.79 2.17 17.83
N ASP A 377 -45.36 3.37 17.86
CA ASP A 377 -44.97 4.48 16.97
C ASP A 377 -43.51 4.91 17.15
N ILE A 378 -43.02 4.95 18.39
CA ILE A 378 -41.63 5.30 18.68
C ILE A 378 -40.68 4.21 18.12
N ILE A 379 -41.01 2.94 18.32
CA ILE A 379 -40.21 1.80 17.83
C ILE A 379 -40.17 1.80 16.29
N GLU A 380 -41.29 2.07 15.63
CA GLU A 380 -41.37 2.13 14.17
C GLU A 380 -40.57 3.29 13.60
N LYS A 381 -40.66 4.49 14.19
CA LYS A 381 -39.84 5.64 13.82
C LYS A 381 -38.34 5.34 13.98
N THR A 382 -37.92 4.76 15.11
CA THR A 382 -36.52 4.38 15.33
C THR A 382 -36.04 3.34 14.31
N LYS A 383 -36.89 2.37 13.95
CA LYS A 383 -36.59 1.39 12.91
C LYS A 383 -36.34 2.07 11.56
N ILE A 384 -37.23 2.96 11.11
CA ILE A 384 -37.08 3.69 9.84
C ILE A 384 -35.78 4.51 9.85
N LEU A 385 -35.50 5.25 10.92
CA LEU A 385 -34.27 6.03 11.05
C LEU A 385 -33.02 5.15 10.98
N ASN A 386 -33.01 3.98 11.61
CA ASN A 386 -31.89 3.04 11.53
C ASN A 386 -31.69 2.46 10.12
N TYR A 387 -32.76 2.23 9.35
CA TYR A 387 -32.64 1.86 7.94
C TYR A 387 -32.07 3.00 7.08
N LEU A 388 -32.50 4.24 7.33
CA LEU A 388 -31.95 5.42 6.64
C LEU A 388 -30.45 5.58 6.93
N LEU A 389 -30.05 5.47 8.20
CA LEU A 389 -28.63 5.55 8.61
C LEU A 389 -27.79 4.43 7.99
N LEU A 390 -28.29 3.18 8.02
CA LEU A 390 -27.62 2.07 7.34
C LEU A 390 -27.50 2.32 5.83
N GLY A 391 -28.56 2.85 5.21
CA GLY A 391 -28.58 3.26 3.81
C GLY A 391 -27.53 4.34 3.50
N SER A 392 -27.41 5.37 4.34
CA SER A 392 -26.39 6.42 4.20
C SER A 392 -24.97 5.86 4.27
N VAL A 393 -24.69 4.96 5.22
CA VAL A 393 -23.37 4.31 5.34
C VAL A 393 -23.10 3.42 4.13
N LEU A 394 -24.10 2.68 3.63
CA LEU A 394 -23.98 1.88 2.41
C LEU A 394 -23.72 2.73 1.17
N CYS A 395 -24.38 3.90 1.04
CA CYS A 395 -24.11 4.85 -0.03
C CYS A 395 -22.66 5.36 0.04
N LEU A 396 -22.16 5.70 1.24
CA LEU A 396 -20.76 6.10 1.41
C LEU A 396 -19.79 4.99 1.03
N LEU A 397 -20.03 3.74 1.43
CA LEU A 397 -19.22 2.60 1.01
C LEU A 397 -19.21 2.44 -0.52
N PHE A 398 -20.37 2.56 -1.17
CA PHE A 398 -20.47 2.45 -2.63
C PHE A 398 -19.75 3.59 -3.35
N ILE A 399 -19.92 4.84 -2.89
CA ILE A 399 -19.20 6.01 -3.41
C ILE A 399 -17.69 5.81 -3.24
N GLY A 400 -17.25 5.38 -2.07
CA GLY A 400 -15.85 5.14 -1.76
C GLY A 400 -15.24 4.06 -2.65
N VAL A 401 -15.89 2.91 -2.81
CA VAL A 401 -15.42 1.85 -3.73
C VAL A 401 -15.34 2.35 -5.16
N SER A 402 -16.35 3.07 -5.63
CA SER A 402 -16.41 3.58 -7.01
C SER A 402 -15.32 4.61 -7.28
N TYR A 403 -15.13 5.57 -6.37
CA TYR A 403 -14.10 6.60 -6.46
C TYR A 403 -12.69 6.00 -6.37
N HIS A 404 -12.48 5.06 -5.44
CA HIS A 404 -11.21 4.36 -5.26
C HIS A 404 -10.87 3.37 -6.38
N PHE A 405 -11.85 2.91 -7.16
CA PHE A 405 -11.59 2.08 -8.33
C PHE A 405 -10.82 2.87 -9.39
N VAL A 406 -11.34 4.05 -9.78
CA VAL A 406 -10.73 4.90 -10.82
C VAL A 406 -9.37 5.41 -10.35
N THR A 407 -9.35 6.08 -9.20
CA THR A 407 -8.13 6.66 -8.64
C THR A 407 -7.07 5.59 -8.32
N GLY A 408 -7.48 4.38 -7.96
CA GLY A 408 -6.58 3.26 -7.70
C GLY A 408 -5.87 2.75 -8.95
N ILE A 409 -6.55 2.68 -10.10
CA ILE A 409 -5.92 2.28 -11.37
C ILE A 409 -4.91 3.35 -11.81
N GLU A 410 -5.31 4.62 -11.77
CA GLU A 410 -4.46 5.75 -12.13
C GLU A 410 -3.20 5.81 -11.25
N THR A 411 -3.38 5.76 -9.93
CA THR A 411 -2.27 5.76 -8.97
C THR A 411 -1.34 4.58 -9.17
N GLY A 412 -1.89 3.38 -9.46
CA GLY A 412 -1.09 2.19 -9.74
C GLY A 412 -0.22 2.35 -10.98
N SER A 413 -0.79 2.90 -12.06
CA SER A 413 -0.07 3.14 -13.31
C SER A 413 1.05 4.16 -13.12
N VAL A 414 0.77 5.28 -12.45
CA VAL A 414 1.75 6.35 -12.20
C VAL A 414 2.89 5.83 -11.33
N LEU A 415 2.59 5.11 -10.24
CA LEU A 415 3.61 4.53 -9.36
C LEU A 415 4.44 3.45 -10.06
N ASN A 416 3.81 2.62 -10.89
CA ASN A 416 4.54 1.63 -11.67
C ASN A 416 5.53 2.29 -12.63
N GLU A 417 5.10 3.31 -13.37
CA GLU A 417 5.98 4.05 -14.28
C GLU A 417 7.13 4.72 -13.53
N GLN A 418 6.83 5.39 -12.42
CA GLN A 418 7.83 6.01 -11.54
C GLN A 418 8.83 4.98 -11.03
N PHE A 419 8.37 3.83 -10.52
CA PHE A 419 9.25 2.82 -9.97
C PHE A 419 10.04 2.04 -11.02
N GLU A 420 9.50 1.82 -12.22
CA GLU A 420 10.29 1.28 -13.34
C GLU A 420 11.38 2.25 -13.78
N GLN A 421 11.10 3.56 -13.75
CA GLN A 421 12.11 4.58 -14.01
C GLN A 421 13.19 4.62 -12.91
N ASN A 422 12.79 4.55 -11.64
CA ASN A 422 13.72 4.49 -10.51
C ASN A 422 14.54 3.19 -10.51
N LYS A 423 13.95 2.06 -10.90
CA LYS A 423 14.65 0.79 -11.09
C LYS A 423 15.78 0.97 -12.11
N TYR A 424 15.47 1.56 -13.25
CA TYR A 424 16.47 1.86 -14.29
C TYR A 424 17.61 2.74 -13.77
N TYR A 425 17.29 3.83 -13.06
CA TYR A 425 18.31 4.70 -12.47
C TYR A 425 19.19 3.98 -11.46
N LEU A 426 18.62 3.10 -10.63
CA LEU A 426 19.39 2.32 -9.68
C LEU A 426 20.27 1.27 -10.37
N GLU A 427 19.77 0.61 -11.41
CA GLU A 427 20.54 -0.40 -12.15
C GLU A 427 21.79 0.20 -12.81
N THR A 428 21.69 1.45 -13.22
CA THR A 428 22.72 2.22 -13.93
C THR A 428 23.32 3.33 -13.07
N PHE A 429 23.27 3.21 -11.73
CA PHE A 429 23.54 4.33 -10.83
C PHE A 429 24.89 5.03 -11.07
N ASP A 430 25.95 4.31 -11.43
CA ASP A 430 27.27 4.89 -11.75
C ASP A 430 27.23 5.85 -12.94
N LEU A 431 26.28 5.63 -13.85
CA LEU A 431 26.12 6.41 -15.06
C LEU A 431 25.15 7.58 -14.86
N GLN A 432 24.37 7.60 -13.78
CA GLN A 432 23.31 8.60 -13.59
C GLN A 432 23.84 9.90 -12.97
N PRO A 433 23.24 11.07 -13.27
CA PRO A 433 23.43 12.28 -12.48
C PRO A 433 22.73 12.17 -11.12
N ASP A 434 23.20 12.94 -10.14
CA ASP A 434 22.69 12.88 -8.76
C ASP A 434 21.19 13.18 -8.67
N LYS A 435 20.69 14.14 -9.45
CA LYS A 435 19.26 14.48 -9.57
C LYS A 435 18.36 13.28 -9.88
N ASN A 436 18.85 12.29 -10.63
CA ASN A 436 18.09 11.06 -10.91
C ASN A 436 18.07 10.13 -9.70
N LEU A 437 19.16 10.06 -8.93
CA LEU A 437 19.27 9.27 -7.71
C LEU A 437 18.46 9.88 -6.56
N GLU A 438 18.36 11.21 -6.50
CA GLU A 438 17.52 11.96 -5.55
C GLU A 438 16.03 11.58 -5.64
N ARG A 439 15.60 11.07 -6.80
CA ARG A 439 14.24 10.53 -6.99
C ARG A 439 13.99 9.23 -6.25
N LEU A 440 15.02 8.49 -5.88
CA LEU A 440 14.90 7.27 -5.08
C LEU A 440 14.93 7.57 -3.58
N TYR A 441 15.82 8.49 -3.18
CA TYR A 441 16.02 8.95 -1.83
C TYR A 441 16.70 10.33 -1.87
N PRO A 442 16.34 11.30 -1.00
CA PRO A 442 16.81 12.69 -1.12
C PRO A 442 18.33 12.92 -1.11
N ASP A 443 19.11 11.94 -0.65
CA ASP A 443 20.58 12.00 -0.64
C ASP A 443 21.16 11.03 -1.69
N ALA A 444 21.61 11.58 -2.81
CA ALA A 444 22.22 10.81 -3.91
C ALA A 444 23.50 10.08 -3.50
N THR A 445 24.31 10.67 -2.60
CA THR A 445 25.56 10.05 -2.13
C THR A 445 25.24 8.78 -1.35
N ALA A 446 24.28 8.86 -0.43
CA ALA A 446 23.81 7.69 0.31
C ALA A 446 23.22 6.62 -0.62
N VAL A 447 22.54 7.01 -1.70
CA VAL A 447 22.07 6.05 -2.73
C VAL A 447 23.23 5.35 -3.40
N ARG A 448 24.27 6.06 -3.85
CA ARG A 448 25.45 5.46 -4.52
C ARG A 448 26.18 4.48 -3.61
N GLU A 449 26.43 4.87 -2.36
CA GLU A 449 27.11 4.02 -1.37
C GLU A 449 26.33 2.73 -1.12
N LYS A 450 25.04 2.85 -0.81
CA LYS A 450 24.17 1.69 -0.55
C LYS A 450 23.96 0.85 -1.81
N ALA A 451 23.83 1.46 -2.98
CA ALA A 451 23.70 0.75 -4.27
C ALA A 451 24.95 -0.06 -4.61
N THR A 452 26.13 0.43 -4.27
CA THR A 452 27.41 -0.30 -4.40
C THR A 452 27.38 -1.59 -3.57
N LEU A 453 26.89 -1.52 -2.33
CA LEU A 453 26.72 -2.70 -1.49
C LEU A 453 25.66 -3.66 -2.03
N LEU A 454 24.50 -3.15 -2.46
CA LEU A 454 23.46 -3.97 -3.07
C LEU A 454 23.98 -4.70 -4.31
N ARG A 455 24.80 -4.04 -5.14
CA ARG A 455 25.45 -4.68 -6.29
C ARG A 455 26.46 -5.73 -5.87
N LYS A 456 27.36 -5.42 -4.92
CA LYS A 456 28.37 -6.35 -4.39
C LYS A 456 27.75 -7.67 -3.92
N TYR A 457 26.59 -7.59 -3.27
CA TYR A 457 25.87 -8.75 -2.74
C TYR A 457 24.80 -9.33 -3.67
N ASN A 458 24.70 -8.84 -4.92
CA ASN A 458 23.72 -9.29 -5.91
C ASN A 458 22.26 -9.20 -5.40
N LEU A 459 21.89 -8.05 -4.82
CA LEU A 459 20.63 -7.79 -4.15
C LEU A 459 19.69 -6.84 -4.95
N SER A 460 18.39 -6.96 -4.71
CA SER A 460 17.32 -6.12 -5.29
C SER A 460 17.40 -6.07 -6.82
N VAL A 461 17.56 -4.88 -7.43
CA VAL A 461 17.62 -4.72 -8.89
C VAL A 461 18.84 -5.43 -9.50
N PHE A 462 19.89 -5.67 -8.70
CA PHE A 462 21.10 -6.30 -9.18
C PHE A 462 20.98 -7.82 -9.26
N SER A 463 20.03 -8.42 -8.54
CA SER A 463 19.83 -9.88 -8.50
C SER A 463 19.20 -10.46 -9.78
N GLN A 464 18.75 -9.61 -10.71
CA GLN A 464 18.17 -10.03 -11.98
C GLN A 464 19.29 -10.27 -13.00
N GLU A 465 19.11 -11.27 -13.87
CA GLU A 465 20.04 -11.55 -14.96
C GLU A 465 20.20 -10.30 -15.86
N LYS A 466 21.44 -9.90 -16.08
CA LYS A 466 21.79 -8.75 -16.92
C LYS A 466 22.49 -9.22 -18.19
N TYR A 467 22.27 -8.48 -19.26
CA TYR A 467 23.00 -8.65 -20.51
C TYR A 467 24.28 -7.83 -20.45
N ASP A 468 25.41 -8.51 -20.55
CA ASP A 468 26.69 -7.86 -20.83
C ASP A 468 26.89 -7.87 -22.34
N LEU A 469 26.89 -6.69 -22.95
CA LEU A 469 27.02 -6.54 -24.40
C LEU A 469 28.34 -7.14 -24.91
N GLU A 470 29.41 -7.08 -24.12
CA GLU A 470 30.72 -7.62 -24.49
C GLU A 470 30.75 -9.15 -24.50
N ALA A 471 29.88 -9.79 -23.72
CA ALA A 471 29.74 -11.25 -23.67
C ALA A 471 28.90 -11.82 -24.82
N LEU A 472 28.19 -10.97 -25.58
CA LEU A 472 27.27 -11.39 -26.65
C LEU A 472 27.97 -11.48 -28.01
N LYS A 473 27.46 -12.38 -28.88
CA LYS A 473 27.97 -12.50 -30.24
C LYS A 473 27.52 -11.32 -31.10
N LYS A 474 28.45 -10.49 -31.56
CA LYS A 474 28.17 -9.44 -32.54
C LYS A 474 27.79 -10.04 -33.91
N LYS A 475 26.71 -9.55 -34.51
CA LYS A 475 26.29 -9.85 -35.88
C LYS A 475 26.52 -8.64 -36.79
N ASP A 476 27.02 -8.89 -38.00
CA ASP A 476 27.21 -7.86 -39.03
C ASP A 476 25.90 -7.64 -39.81
N LYS A 477 24.87 -7.18 -39.10
CA LYS A 477 23.55 -6.85 -39.66
C LYS A 477 23.05 -5.54 -39.06
N GLU A 478 22.36 -4.75 -39.88
CA GLU A 478 21.75 -3.50 -39.42
C GLU A 478 20.47 -3.81 -38.61
N PRO A 479 20.35 -3.32 -37.36
CA PRO A 479 19.10 -3.45 -36.60
C PRO A 479 18.01 -2.52 -37.17
N GLN A 480 16.75 -2.80 -36.85
CA GLN A 480 15.64 -1.91 -37.16
C GLN A 480 15.36 -1.05 -35.92
N TYR A 481 15.66 0.24 -36.04
CA TYR A 481 15.54 1.19 -34.94
C TYR A 481 15.31 2.61 -35.47
N SER A 482 14.90 3.49 -34.56
CA SER A 482 14.91 4.94 -34.72
C SER A 482 15.41 5.57 -33.43
N VAL A 483 16.24 6.60 -33.54
CA VAL A 483 16.45 7.56 -32.45
C VAL A 483 15.51 8.72 -32.75
N ASP A 484 14.55 8.94 -31.86
CA ASP A 484 13.52 9.96 -32.05
C ASP A 484 13.98 11.29 -31.48
N SER A 485 14.53 11.28 -30.27
CA SER A 485 15.01 12.49 -29.61
C SER A 485 16.35 12.29 -28.89
N ILE A 486 17.12 13.37 -28.81
CA ILE A 486 18.26 13.50 -27.90
C ILE A 486 18.08 14.82 -27.15
N ASN A 487 18.01 14.78 -25.82
CA ASN A 487 17.68 15.92 -24.96
C ASN A 487 16.42 16.70 -25.39
N GLY A 488 15.42 15.98 -25.89
CA GLY A 488 14.16 16.55 -26.36
C GLY A 488 14.20 17.14 -27.78
N GLN A 489 15.38 17.30 -28.39
CA GLN A 489 15.51 17.69 -29.80
C GLN A 489 15.12 16.49 -30.69
N GLN A 490 14.16 16.69 -31.60
CA GLN A 490 13.68 15.65 -32.53
C GLN A 490 14.71 15.39 -33.63
N VAL A 491 15.49 14.31 -33.51
CA VAL A 491 16.59 13.99 -34.43
C VAL A 491 16.15 13.11 -35.60
N ASN A 492 15.04 12.38 -35.46
CA ASN A 492 14.45 11.59 -36.54
C ASN A 492 13.92 12.45 -37.71
N LEU A 493 13.68 13.73 -37.50
CA LEU A 493 13.23 14.67 -38.52
C LEU A 493 14.39 15.26 -39.35
N ILE A 494 15.63 15.07 -38.89
CA ILE A 494 16.83 15.57 -39.58
C ILE A 494 17.13 14.62 -40.75
N LYS A 495 17.20 15.19 -41.96
CA LYS A 495 17.43 14.43 -43.20
C LYS A 495 18.90 14.07 -43.43
N ASP A 496 19.81 14.73 -42.71
CA ASP A 496 21.24 14.49 -42.81
C ASP A 496 21.61 13.15 -42.16
N LYS A 497 22.56 12.44 -42.76
CA LYS A 497 23.08 11.17 -42.22
C LYS A 497 23.91 11.36 -40.95
N THR A 498 24.43 12.56 -40.74
CA THR A 498 25.23 12.93 -39.57
C THR A 498 24.48 14.01 -38.79
N VAL A 499 24.09 13.69 -37.56
CA VAL A 499 23.37 14.59 -36.66
C VAL A 499 24.33 15.04 -35.56
N ASN A 500 24.54 16.35 -35.49
CA ASN A 500 25.47 16.97 -34.55
C ASN A 500 24.68 17.72 -33.47
N ILE A 501 24.93 17.39 -32.20
CA ILE A 501 24.20 17.95 -31.05
C ILE A 501 25.19 18.53 -30.07
N ALA A 502 25.08 19.83 -29.81
CA ALA A 502 25.86 20.49 -28.78
C ALA A 502 25.29 20.16 -27.39
N ILE A 503 26.17 19.76 -26.49
CA ILE A 503 25.89 19.49 -25.09
C ILE A 503 26.78 20.41 -24.27
N THR A 504 26.21 21.49 -23.75
CA THR A 504 26.96 22.33 -22.81
C THR A 504 26.96 21.64 -21.45
N SER A 505 28.11 21.14 -21.00
CA SER A 505 28.23 20.43 -19.71
C SER A 505 27.84 21.27 -18.49
N THR A 506 27.88 22.61 -18.60
CA THR A 506 27.43 23.54 -17.56
C THR A 506 25.92 23.80 -17.53
N GLU A 507 25.19 23.46 -18.60
CA GLU A 507 23.74 23.69 -18.73
C GLU A 507 22.94 22.39 -18.83
N THR A 508 23.62 21.29 -19.14
CA THR A 508 23.00 19.97 -19.35
C THR A 508 23.31 19.06 -18.18
N ASP A 509 22.33 18.83 -17.29
CA ASP A 509 22.49 17.94 -16.15
C ASP A 509 22.43 16.44 -16.53
N GLU A 510 21.79 16.10 -17.64
CA GLU A 510 21.46 14.73 -18.06
C GLU A 510 21.49 14.64 -19.59
N ILE A 511 22.11 13.59 -20.14
CA ILE A 511 21.92 13.20 -21.53
C ILE A 511 20.79 12.18 -21.57
N VAL A 512 19.77 12.43 -22.39
CA VAL A 512 18.62 11.57 -22.58
C VAL A 512 18.49 11.23 -24.06
N ILE A 513 18.40 9.95 -24.36
CA ILE A 513 18.24 9.44 -25.73
C ILE A 513 17.01 8.55 -25.77
N GLU A 514 16.06 8.87 -26.65
CA GLU A 514 14.79 8.18 -26.77
C GLU A 514 14.55 7.71 -28.19
N GLY A 515 13.87 6.57 -28.32
CA GLY A 515 13.59 5.99 -29.61
C GLY A 515 12.85 4.67 -29.52
N TRP A 516 12.98 3.86 -30.55
CA TRP A 516 12.48 2.50 -30.58
C TRP A 516 13.44 1.58 -31.33
N ALA A 517 13.43 0.30 -30.98
CA ALA A 517 14.22 -0.72 -31.65
C ALA A 517 13.53 -2.07 -31.60
N VAL A 518 13.75 -2.92 -32.60
CA VAL A 518 13.20 -4.29 -32.66
C VAL A 518 14.24 -5.27 -33.19
N ASP A 519 14.04 -6.55 -32.91
CA ASP A 519 14.86 -7.63 -33.47
C ASP A 519 14.37 -7.99 -34.88
N VAL A 520 15.26 -7.77 -35.84
CA VAL A 520 15.00 -7.99 -37.28
C VAL A 520 15.04 -9.47 -37.64
N ASP A 521 15.78 -10.31 -36.91
CA ASP A 521 15.92 -11.73 -37.24
C ASP A 521 14.62 -12.48 -36.96
N GLU A 522 13.94 -12.13 -35.86
CA GLU A 522 12.72 -12.82 -35.43
C GLU A 522 11.44 -12.01 -35.68
N ASN A 523 11.54 -10.77 -36.15
CA ASN A 523 10.41 -9.82 -36.26
C ASN A 523 9.64 -9.67 -34.93
N LYS A 524 10.41 -9.58 -33.84
CA LYS A 524 9.93 -9.51 -32.44
C LYS A 524 10.57 -8.33 -31.72
N LEU A 525 10.11 -8.07 -30.51
CA LEU A 525 10.79 -7.12 -29.61
C LEU A 525 12.24 -7.56 -29.38
N ALA A 526 13.15 -6.60 -29.41
CA ALA A 526 14.51 -6.81 -28.92
C ALA A 526 14.49 -7.26 -27.45
N ARG A 527 15.55 -7.94 -26.99
CA ARG A 527 15.66 -8.32 -25.57
C ARG A 527 16.17 -7.17 -24.71
N ALA A 528 17.09 -6.38 -25.25
CA ALA A 528 17.65 -5.20 -24.63
C ALA A 528 18.17 -4.22 -25.70
N VAL A 529 18.30 -2.95 -25.31
CA VAL A 529 18.89 -1.90 -26.14
C VAL A 529 19.95 -1.20 -25.32
N PHE A 530 21.08 -0.91 -25.96
CA PHE A 530 22.20 -0.19 -25.36
C PHE A 530 22.58 1.00 -26.24
N ILE A 531 23.04 2.06 -25.59
CA ILE A 531 23.72 3.17 -26.24
C ILE A 531 25.21 2.93 -26.10
N VAL A 532 25.92 2.91 -27.22
CA VAL A 532 27.38 2.75 -27.25
C VAL A 532 28.00 4.09 -27.63
N VAL A 533 28.78 4.68 -26.73
CA VAL A 533 29.48 5.96 -26.94
C VAL A 533 30.96 5.69 -27.17
N ASN A 534 31.49 6.16 -28.31
CA ASN A 534 32.88 5.99 -28.74
C ASN A 534 33.41 4.56 -28.70
N ASP A 535 32.54 3.56 -28.84
CA ASP A 535 32.88 2.13 -28.72
C ASP A 535 33.54 1.75 -27.36
N LYS A 536 33.35 2.59 -26.32
CA LYS A 536 33.95 2.42 -24.98
C LYS A 536 32.93 2.41 -23.85
N ILE A 537 31.97 3.33 -23.88
CA ILE A 537 30.96 3.44 -22.83
C ILE A 537 29.70 2.78 -23.34
N THR A 538 29.18 1.83 -22.58
CA THR A 538 27.93 1.13 -22.89
C THR A 538 26.90 1.47 -21.83
N VAL A 539 25.85 2.18 -22.24
CA VAL A 539 24.75 2.63 -21.39
C VAL A 539 23.55 1.73 -21.65
N PRO A 540 23.12 0.90 -20.70
CA PRO A 540 21.86 0.17 -20.80
C PRO A 540 20.70 1.16 -20.93
N SER A 541 19.70 0.81 -21.72
CA SER A 541 18.46 1.59 -21.87
C SER A 541 17.30 0.95 -21.10
N ARG A 542 16.38 1.78 -20.59
CA ARG A 542 15.04 1.33 -20.19
C ARG A 542 14.26 0.97 -21.46
N TYR A 543 14.19 -0.32 -21.77
CA TYR A 543 13.45 -0.86 -22.90
C TYR A 543 12.06 -1.38 -22.49
N GLY A 544 11.12 -1.48 -23.43
CA GLY A 544 9.75 -1.93 -23.15
C GLY A 544 8.73 -0.80 -23.02
N ILE A 545 9.09 0.44 -23.38
CA ILE A 545 8.23 1.61 -23.30
C ILE A 545 7.15 1.54 -24.39
N LYS A 546 5.91 1.89 -24.03
CA LYS A 546 4.77 1.81 -24.93
C LYS A 546 4.88 2.83 -26.08
N ARG A 547 4.61 2.39 -27.31
CA ARG A 547 4.66 3.14 -28.56
C ARG A 547 3.47 2.79 -29.45
N GLU A 548 2.35 3.49 -29.22
CA GLU A 548 1.10 3.26 -29.95
C GLU A 548 1.21 3.65 -31.43
N ASP A 549 2.04 4.65 -31.73
CA ASP A 549 2.35 5.11 -33.09
C ASP A 549 2.98 4.02 -33.97
N LEU A 550 3.74 3.08 -33.38
CA LEU A 550 4.40 2.01 -34.12
C LEU A 550 3.45 0.89 -34.55
N ILE A 551 2.34 0.69 -33.86
CA ILE A 551 1.36 -0.36 -34.20
C ILE A 551 0.82 -0.13 -35.62
N ASN A 552 0.50 1.12 -35.94
CA ASN A 552 -0.06 1.50 -37.23
C ASN A 552 1.01 1.60 -38.31
N ASN A 553 2.17 2.18 -37.98
CA ASN A 553 3.23 2.45 -38.95
C ASN A 553 3.99 1.17 -39.40
N LEU A 554 4.16 0.20 -38.50
CA LEU A 554 4.87 -1.05 -38.79
C LEU A 554 3.93 -2.26 -38.94
N ASN A 555 2.62 -2.04 -38.77
CA ASN A 555 1.56 -3.05 -38.88
C ASN A 555 1.82 -4.33 -38.06
N ASN A 556 2.50 -4.19 -36.91
CA ASN A 556 2.80 -5.29 -36.00
C ASN A 556 2.44 -4.89 -34.57
N LYS A 557 1.44 -5.55 -33.99
CA LYS A 557 0.96 -5.29 -32.63
C LYS A 557 1.99 -5.69 -31.57
N ASP A 558 2.92 -6.58 -31.90
CA ASP A 558 3.96 -7.03 -30.98
C ASP A 558 4.98 -5.90 -30.68
N PHE A 559 5.01 -4.86 -31.51
CA PHE A 559 5.92 -3.70 -31.35
C PHE A 559 5.38 -2.61 -30.42
N LEU A 560 4.22 -2.82 -29.79
CA LEU A 560 3.67 -1.86 -28.82
C LEU A 560 4.68 -1.48 -27.74
N LYS A 561 5.60 -2.37 -27.35
CA LYS A 561 6.62 -2.12 -26.31
C LYS A 561 8.04 -1.96 -26.88
N ALA A 562 8.19 -1.48 -28.11
CA ALA A 562 9.50 -1.32 -28.76
C ALA A 562 10.26 -0.05 -28.34
N GLY A 563 9.67 0.81 -27.50
CA GLY A 563 10.29 2.06 -27.08
C GLY A 563 11.45 1.85 -26.11
N PHE A 564 12.48 2.70 -26.22
CA PHE A 564 13.58 2.79 -25.28
C PHE A 564 13.85 4.22 -24.83
N ARG A 565 14.37 4.36 -23.60
CA ARG A 565 14.95 5.58 -23.06
C ARG A 565 16.26 5.26 -22.36
N ALA A 566 17.33 5.93 -22.75
CA ALA A 566 18.60 5.89 -22.04
C ALA A 566 18.84 7.24 -21.36
N SER A 567 19.47 7.23 -20.18
CA SER A 567 20.05 8.43 -19.61
C SER A 567 21.39 8.18 -18.96
N PHE A 568 22.27 9.18 -19.05
CA PHE A 568 23.57 9.16 -18.39
C PHE A 568 24.10 10.59 -18.15
N ASN A 569 25.06 10.71 -17.25
CA ASN A 569 25.68 11.96 -16.85
C ASN A 569 26.64 12.46 -17.94
N PRO A 570 26.46 13.68 -18.46
CA PRO A 570 27.35 14.25 -19.48
C PRO A 570 28.80 14.37 -19.02
N SER A 571 29.09 14.50 -17.72
CA SER A 571 30.47 14.54 -17.20
C SER A 571 31.29 13.26 -17.42
N LEU A 572 30.64 12.16 -17.82
CA LEU A 572 31.31 10.94 -18.26
C LEU A 572 31.97 11.09 -19.64
N LEU A 573 31.56 12.13 -20.37
CA LEU A 573 32.17 12.57 -21.61
C LEU A 573 33.17 13.67 -21.28
N GLY A 574 34.40 13.54 -21.74
CA GLY A 574 35.35 14.67 -21.72
C GLY A 574 35.01 15.68 -22.82
N ASP A 575 35.75 16.77 -22.91
CA ASP A 575 35.53 17.76 -23.98
C ASP A 575 35.77 17.14 -25.37
N GLY A 576 34.92 17.47 -26.33
CA GLY A 576 35.09 17.07 -27.73
C GLY A 576 33.90 16.34 -28.35
N THR A 577 34.16 15.63 -29.45
CA THR A 577 33.12 14.94 -30.23
C THR A 577 33.01 13.47 -29.83
N HIS A 578 31.79 13.05 -29.48
CA HIS A 578 31.46 11.70 -29.07
C HIS A 578 30.42 11.08 -30.00
N ARG A 579 30.80 9.99 -30.67
CA ARG A 579 29.91 9.25 -31.56
C ARG A 579 29.04 8.28 -30.76
N ILE A 580 27.75 8.29 -31.04
CA ILE A 580 26.76 7.39 -30.47
C ILE A 580 26.32 6.35 -31.50
N LYS A 581 26.23 5.09 -31.07
CA LYS A 581 25.60 4.00 -31.81
C LYS A 581 24.55 3.31 -30.94
N ILE A 582 23.55 2.71 -31.59
CA ILE A 582 22.51 1.93 -30.92
C ILE A 582 22.84 0.45 -31.10
N ALA A 583 23.02 -0.27 -30.00
CA ALA A 583 23.16 -1.71 -30.02
C ALA A 583 21.84 -2.37 -29.61
N VAL A 584 21.39 -3.33 -30.41
CA VAL A 584 20.10 -4.03 -30.24
C VAL A 584 20.39 -5.50 -30.01
N VAL A 585 19.96 -6.03 -28.87
CA VAL A 585 20.13 -7.43 -28.50
C VAL A 585 18.97 -8.25 -29.06
N SER A 586 19.29 -9.39 -29.68
CA SER A 586 18.30 -10.32 -30.25
C SER A 586 17.33 -10.84 -29.19
N ASN A 587 16.12 -11.22 -29.60
CA ASN A 587 15.04 -11.65 -28.73
C ASN A 587 15.43 -12.81 -27.80
N ASP A 588 16.25 -13.74 -28.33
CA ASP A 588 16.82 -14.89 -27.62
C ASP A 588 17.95 -14.52 -26.64
N GLY A 589 18.46 -13.29 -26.68
CA GLY A 589 19.53 -12.80 -25.81
C GLY A 589 20.93 -13.35 -26.12
N THR A 590 21.16 -13.96 -27.29
CA THR A 590 22.45 -14.61 -27.61
C THR A 590 23.39 -13.74 -28.46
N SER A 591 22.85 -12.71 -29.11
CA SER A 591 23.60 -11.89 -30.07
C SER A 591 23.15 -10.43 -30.05
N TYR A 592 23.94 -9.56 -30.67
CA TYR A 592 23.56 -8.16 -30.85
C TYR A 592 24.01 -7.61 -32.20
N CYS A 593 23.26 -6.60 -32.67
CA CYS A 593 23.54 -5.84 -33.88
C CYS A 593 23.81 -4.38 -33.51
N ILE A 594 24.59 -3.65 -34.31
CA ILE A 594 24.89 -2.23 -34.09
C ILE A 594 24.34 -1.42 -35.26
N GLY A 595 23.57 -0.38 -34.96
CA GLY A 595 23.08 0.59 -35.92
C GLY A 595 24.20 1.46 -36.50
N GLN A 596 24.28 1.50 -37.84
CA GLN A 596 25.23 2.30 -38.62
C GLN A 596 24.53 3.27 -39.59
N LYS A 597 23.20 3.22 -39.69
CA LYS A 597 22.44 3.99 -40.69
C LYS A 597 22.58 5.51 -40.54
N ASN A 598 22.58 6.00 -39.30
CA ASN A 598 22.76 7.42 -38.96
C ASN A 598 23.90 7.55 -37.95
N GLU A 599 24.72 8.58 -38.12
CA GLU A 599 25.79 8.94 -37.20
C GLU A 599 25.33 10.07 -36.28
N TYR A 600 25.23 9.81 -34.98
CA TYR A 600 24.86 10.82 -34.00
C TYR A 600 26.12 11.24 -33.23
N ASN A 601 26.47 12.51 -33.29
CA ASN A 601 27.64 13.08 -32.62
C ASN A 601 27.20 14.07 -31.55
N LEU A 602 27.70 13.87 -30.34
CA LEU A 602 27.57 14.82 -29.23
C LEU A 602 28.84 15.67 -29.17
N TYR A 603 28.68 16.99 -29.11
CA TYR A 603 29.77 17.94 -28.94
C TYR A 603 29.68 18.47 -27.51
N VAL A 604 30.56 17.99 -26.65
CA VAL A 604 30.63 18.37 -25.22
C VAL A 604 31.60 19.52 -25.02
#